data_AF-A0A3M0YCB4-F1
#
_entry.id   AF-A0A3M0YCB4-F1
#
_cell.length_a   1.000
_cell.length_b   1.000
_cell.length_c   1.000
_cell.angle_alpha   90.00
_cell.angle_beta   90.00
_cell.angle_gamma   90.00
#
_symmetry.space_group_name_H-M   'P 1'
#
loop_
_entity.id
_entity.type
_entity.pdbx_description
1 polymer ?
#
loop_
_entity_poly.entity_id
_entity_poly.type
_entity_poly.pdbx_seq_one_letter_code
_entity_poly.pdbx_strand_id
1 'polypeptide(L)'
;MKNLILTALLVGGLAQLATAQILIEGEDIRTLPVHYIEIVGQSNIWGTKVRIQVDFGQKYGHWGLDKLTGPDGKPLKLNTMMEALNLFYANGWKYLDSYIVQETPEVQPVIHFILERRSDDMPAPAAPSPRQ
;
A
#
# COMPACT_ATOMS: atom_id res chain seq x y z
N MET A 1 -1.01 -32.79 36.02
CA MET A 1 -0.90 -32.40 34.60
C MET A 1 -2.22 -31.88 34.01
N LYS A 2 -2.99 -31.04 34.73
CA LYS A 2 -4.25 -30.46 34.22
C LYS A 2 -4.21 -28.92 34.06
N ASN A 3 -3.11 -28.29 34.49
CA ASN A 3 -3.00 -26.83 34.56
C ASN A 3 -1.95 -26.28 33.58
N LEU A 4 -1.28 -27.14 32.80
CA LEU A 4 -0.26 -26.75 31.81
C LEU A 4 -0.82 -26.48 30.42
N ILE A 5 -2.06 -26.90 30.14
CA ILE A 5 -2.71 -26.70 28.83
C ILE A 5 -3.32 -25.30 28.72
N LEU A 6 -3.70 -24.68 29.85
CA LEU A 6 -4.37 -23.37 29.85
C LEU A 6 -3.41 -22.20 29.57
N THR A 7 -2.12 -22.33 29.91
CA THR A 7 -1.12 -21.27 29.69
C THR A 7 -0.70 -21.18 28.22
N ALA A 8 -0.80 -22.27 27.45
CA ALA A 8 -0.47 -22.27 26.02
C ALA A 8 -1.51 -21.50 25.17
N LEU A 9 -2.78 -21.43 25.62
CA LEU A 9 -3.81 -20.65 24.92
C LEU A 9 -3.70 -19.14 25.15
N LEU A 10 -3.15 -18.70 26.29
CA LEU A 10 -3.02 -17.27 26.61
C LEU A 10 -1.82 -16.59 25.91
N VAL A 11 -0.79 -17.34 25.56
CA VAL A 11 0.37 -16.82 24.80
C VAL A 11 0.12 -16.90 23.28
N GLY A 12 -0.66 -17.87 22.81
CA GLY A 12 -0.98 -18.02 21.38
C GLY A 12 -2.03 -17.03 20.84
N GLY A 13 -2.82 -16.38 21.71
CA GLY A 13 -3.94 -15.52 21.30
C GLY A 13 -3.57 -14.07 20.94
N LEU A 14 -2.36 -13.60 21.26
CA LEU A 14 -1.98 -12.18 21.12
C LEU A 14 -1.26 -11.84 19.79
N ALA A 15 -1.06 -12.80 18.88
CA ALA A 15 -0.24 -12.59 17.68
C ALA A 15 -1.02 -12.42 16.36
N GLN A 16 -2.36 -12.33 16.37
CA GLN A 16 -3.15 -12.38 15.13
C GLN A 16 -3.77 -11.05 14.68
N LEU A 17 -2.98 -9.99 14.69
CA LEU A 17 -3.25 -8.86 13.79
C LEU A 17 -2.05 -8.66 12.87
N ALA A 18 -1.72 -9.71 12.10
CA ALA A 18 -0.96 -9.53 10.88
C ALA A 18 -1.85 -8.77 9.89
N THR A 19 -1.96 -7.45 10.06
CA THR A 19 -2.34 -6.58 8.94
C THR A 19 -1.37 -6.92 7.83
N ALA A 20 -1.87 -7.22 6.63
CA ALA A 20 -1.03 -7.52 5.47
C ALA A 20 -0.16 -6.29 5.18
N GLN A 21 1.02 -6.26 5.80
CA GLN A 21 1.98 -5.17 5.68
C GLN A 21 2.43 -5.13 4.24
N ILE A 22 2.42 -3.93 3.66
CA ILE A 22 2.90 -3.69 2.30
C ILE A 22 4.13 -2.80 2.36
N LEU A 23 5.12 -3.17 1.55
CA LEU A 23 6.40 -2.50 1.47
C LEU A 23 6.57 -1.83 0.12
N ILE A 24 7.28 -0.71 0.14
CA ILE A 24 7.73 0.05 -1.02
C ILE A 24 9.25 0.11 -0.92
N GLU A 25 9.95 -0.53 -1.86
CA GLU A 25 11.41 -0.63 -1.83
C GLU A 25 11.96 -1.15 -0.48
N GLY A 26 11.19 -2.00 0.21
CA GLY A 26 11.53 -2.57 1.51
C GLY A 26 11.15 -1.72 2.73
N GLU A 27 10.67 -0.49 2.54
CA GLU A 27 10.15 0.36 3.61
C GLU A 27 8.65 0.16 3.81
N ASP A 28 8.19 0.18 5.06
CA ASP A 28 6.78 0.11 5.40
C ASP A 28 6.04 1.36 4.92
N ILE A 29 4.99 1.17 4.11
CA ILE A 29 4.23 2.30 3.56
C ILE A 29 3.62 3.20 4.65
N ARG A 30 3.41 2.67 5.86
CA ARG A 30 2.86 3.38 7.02
C ARG A 30 3.83 4.40 7.61
N THR A 31 5.14 4.20 7.44
CA THR A 31 6.17 5.07 8.01
C THR A 31 6.59 6.20 7.08
N LEU A 32 6.20 6.14 5.80
CA LEU A 32 6.61 7.12 4.81
C LEU A 32 6.14 8.55 5.17
N PRO A 33 7.03 9.56 5.10
CA PRO A 33 6.71 10.95 5.47
C PRO A 33 5.97 11.70 4.36
N VAL A 34 4.87 11.13 3.85
CA VAL A 34 4.01 11.71 2.80
C VAL A 34 2.54 11.70 3.20
N HIS A 35 1.80 12.70 2.72
CA HIS A 35 0.37 12.88 3.00
C HIS A 35 -0.53 12.33 1.90
N TYR A 36 -0.06 12.32 0.66
CA TYR A 36 -0.81 11.89 -0.50
C TYR A 36 0.02 10.93 -1.34
N ILE A 37 -0.66 9.96 -1.93
CA ILE A 37 -0.10 9.05 -2.92
C ILE A 37 -1.11 8.85 -4.04
N GLU A 38 -0.62 8.43 -5.18
CA GLU A 38 -1.44 7.94 -6.29
C GLU A 38 -1.17 6.44 -6.48
N ILE A 39 -2.24 5.65 -6.59
CA ILE A 39 -2.13 4.30 -7.14
C ILE A 39 -2.61 4.29 -8.59
N VAL A 40 -1.78 3.72 -9.45
CA VAL A 40 -2.01 3.62 -10.88
C VAL A 40 -2.32 2.17 -11.23
N GLY A 41 -3.53 1.96 -11.74
CA GLY A 41 -4.03 0.67 -12.18
C GLY A 41 -3.93 0.50 -13.68
N GLN A 42 -3.15 -0.48 -14.13
CA GLN A 42 -3.19 -0.96 -15.50
C GLN A 42 -3.88 -2.33 -15.56
N SER A 43 -5.01 -2.37 -16.25
CA SER A 43 -5.72 -3.63 -16.56
C SER A 43 -4.85 -4.47 -17.51
N ASN A 44 -4.70 -5.76 -17.20
CA ASN A 44 -4.01 -6.67 -18.10
C ASN A 44 -4.99 -7.14 -19.18
N ILE A 45 -4.58 -7.08 -20.46
CA ILE A 45 -5.44 -7.34 -21.64
C ILE A 45 -6.14 -8.73 -21.62
N TRP A 46 -5.67 -9.67 -20.80
CA TRP A 46 -6.10 -11.07 -20.79
C TRP A 46 -6.68 -11.57 -19.44
N GLY A 47 -7.04 -10.70 -18.50
CA GLY A 47 -7.68 -11.15 -17.25
C GLY A 47 -8.05 -10.04 -16.26
N THR A 48 -8.60 -10.44 -15.11
CA THR A 48 -9.00 -9.49 -14.05
C THR A 48 -7.80 -8.85 -13.33
N LYS A 49 -6.63 -9.50 -13.35
CA LYS A 49 -5.44 -9.06 -12.60
C LYS A 49 -4.99 -7.67 -13.03
N VAL A 50 -4.86 -6.78 -12.05
CA VAL A 50 -4.35 -5.42 -12.22
C VAL A 50 -2.91 -5.35 -11.74
N ARG A 51 -2.05 -4.67 -12.49
CA ARG A 51 -0.76 -4.22 -11.95
C ARG A 51 -0.99 -2.87 -11.29
N ILE A 52 -0.66 -2.81 -10.00
CA ILE A 52 -0.70 -1.57 -9.22
C ILE A 52 0.72 -1.04 -9.12
N GLN A 53 0.86 0.23 -9.48
CA GLN A 53 2.03 1.05 -9.26
C GLN A 53 1.66 2.16 -8.29
N VAL A 54 2.63 2.65 -7.52
CA VAL A 54 2.41 3.72 -6.56
C VAL A 54 3.33 4.89 -6.88
N ASP A 55 2.76 6.08 -6.94
CA ASP A 55 3.47 7.34 -7.04
C ASP A 55 3.33 8.09 -5.71
N PHE A 56 4.46 8.50 -5.15
CA PHE A 56 4.53 9.25 -3.89
C PHE A 56 4.91 10.72 -4.09
N GLY A 57 5.04 11.19 -5.34
CA GLY A 57 5.46 12.55 -5.69
C GLY A 57 6.95 12.85 -5.46
N GLN A 58 7.67 11.96 -4.77
CA GLN A 58 9.11 12.04 -4.55
C GLN A 58 9.77 10.70 -4.86
N LYS A 59 11.05 10.73 -5.28
CA LYS A 59 11.78 9.51 -5.63
C LYS A 59 12.09 8.71 -4.36
N TYR A 60 11.41 7.58 -4.19
CA TYR A 60 11.82 6.55 -3.23
C TYR A 60 12.65 5.44 -3.89
N GLY A 61 12.50 5.21 -5.21
CA GLY A 61 13.31 4.30 -6.02
C GLY A 61 14.20 4.93 -7.10
N HIS A 62 14.92 4.07 -7.84
CA HIS A 62 15.97 4.50 -8.77
C HIS A 62 15.47 5.14 -10.07
N TRP A 63 14.28 4.82 -10.60
CA TRP A 63 13.59 5.51 -11.71
C TRP A 63 12.13 5.03 -11.78
N GLY A 64 11.16 5.93 -11.58
CA GLY A 64 9.74 5.73 -11.90
C GLY A 64 9.00 4.66 -11.09
N LEU A 65 7.80 5.02 -10.60
CA LEU A 65 6.74 4.14 -10.08
C LEU A 65 7.20 2.91 -9.28
N ASP A 66 7.20 3.05 -7.95
CA ASP A 66 7.78 2.06 -7.03
C ASP A 66 6.94 0.78 -6.94
N LYS A 67 7.61 -0.38 -6.77
CA LYS A 67 6.94 -1.69 -6.78
C LYS A 67 6.38 -2.05 -5.40
N LEU A 68 5.09 -2.36 -5.37
CA LEU A 68 4.43 -2.86 -4.16
C LEU A 68 4.82 -4.31 -3.86
N THR A 69 5.38 -4.56 -2.68
CA THR A 69 5.83 -5.89 -2.24
C THR A 69 5.22 -6.29 -0.90
N GLY A 70 5.16 -7.60 -0.67
CA GLY A 70 4.85 -8.15 0.65
C GLY A 70 6.09 -8.17 1.56
N PRO A 71 5.94 -8.59 2.83
CA PRO A 71 7.05 -8.67 3.77
C PRO A 71 8.15 -9.67 3.37
N ASP A 72 7.83 -10.60 2.46
CA ASP A 72 8.78 -11.54 1.88
C ASP A 72 9.55 -10.97 0.67
N GLY A 73 9.37 -9.68 0.38
CA GLY A 73 9.98 -8.98 -0.75
C GLY A 73 9.39 -9.35 -2.11
N LYS A 74 8.34 -10.19 -2.15
CA LYS A 74 7.73 -10.59 -3.43
C LYS A 74 6.74 -9.55 -3.92
N PRO A 75 6.66 -9.28 -5.24
CA PRO A 75 5.64 -8.41 -5.81
C PRO A 75 4.23 -8.91 -5.49
N LEU A 76 3.38 -8.02 -5.02
CA LEU A 76 1.97 -8.32 -4.79
C LEU A 76 1.19 -8.35 -6.11
N LYS A 77 0.26 -9.30 -6.25
CA LYS A 77 -0.63 -9.43 -7.41
C LYS A 77 -2.05 -9.19 -6.93
N LEU A 78 -2.65 -8.10 -7.38
CA LEU A 78 -4.01 -7.70 -7.01
C LEU A 78 -4.96 -8.02 -8.17
N ASN A 79 -6.17 -8.48 -7.83
CA ASN A 79 -7.17 -8.90 -8.81
C ASN A 79 -8.08 -7.76 -9.24
N THR A 80 -8.19 -6.67 -8.47
CA THR A 80 -8.99 -5.49 -8.82
C THR A 80 -8.42 -4.22 -8.18
N MET A 81 -8.81 -3.06 -8.70
CA MET A 81 -8.55 -1.77 -8.03
C MET A 81 -9.19 -1.68 -6.64
N MET A 82 -10.32 -2.36 -6.42
CA MET A 82 -10.98 -2.39 -5.12
C MET A 82 -10.21 -3.23 -4.09
N GLU A 83 -9.58 -4.32 -4.54
CA GLU A 83 -8.65 -5.07 -3.69
C GLU A 83 -7.46 -4.21 -3.28
N ALA A 84 -6.96 -3.38 -4.20
CA ALA A 84 -5.94 -2.38 -3.87
C ALA A 84 -6.46 -1.40 -2.81
N LEU A 85 -7.63 -0.77 -3.02
CA LEU A 85 -8.20 0.17 -2.04
C LEU A 85 -8.34 -0.43 -0.64
N ASN A 86 -8.85 -1.65 -0.53
CA ASN A 86 -8.99 -2.33 0.77
C ASN A 86 -7.62 -2.58 1.42
N LEU A 87 -6.63 -2.99 0.64
CA LEU A 87 -5.27 -3.23 1.13
C LEU A 87 -4.60 -1.93 1.62
N PHE A 88 -4.75 -0.84 0.87
CA PHE A 88 -4.22 0.48 1.24
C PHE A 88 -4.95 1.05 2.46
N TYR A 89 -6.26 0.86 2.56
CA TYR A 89 -7.05 1.23 3.75
C TYR A 89 -6.59 0.49 5.01
N ALA A 90 -6.31 -0.81 4.91
CA ALA A 90 -5.74 -1.57 6.01
C ALA A 90 -4.32 -1.11 6.41
N ASN A 91 -3.63 -0.35 5.54
CA ASN A 91 -2.30 0.20 5.75
C ASN A 91 -2.32 1.73 5.93
N GLY A 92 -3.43 2.31 6.37
CA GLY A 92 -3.51 3.71 6.82
C GLY A 92 -3.71 4.75 5.70
N TRP A 93 -4.23 4.33 4.56
CA TRP A 93 -4.52 5.21 3.41
C TRP A 93 -6.01 5.25 3.10
N LYS A 94 -6.59 6.43 3.00
CA LYS A 94 -8.00 6.65 2.71
C LYS A 94 -8.17 7.16 1.28
N TYR A 95 -9.17 6.66 0.58
CA TYR A 95 -9.53 7.15 -0.76
C TYR A 95 -9.94 8.62 -0.70
N LEU A 96 -9.41 9.42 -1.63
CA LEU A 96 -9.77 10.82 -1.80
C LEU A 96 -10.53 11.03 -3.12
N ASP A 97 -9.93 10.66 -4.25
CA ASP A 97 -10.50 10.89 -5.58
C ASP A 97 -9.98 9.92 -6.64
N SER A 98 -10.59 9.92 -7.83
CA SER A 98 -10.13 9.14 -8.97
C SER A 98 -10.38 9.80 -10.32
N TYR A 99 -9.52 9.47 -11.28
CA TYR A 99 -9.68 9.88 -12.66
C TYR A 99 -9.17 8.80 -13.61
N ILE A 100 -9.54 8.91 -14.88
CA ILE A 100 -9.14 8.00 -15.94
C ILE A 100 -8.37 8.80 -16.99
N VAL A 101 -7.21 8.29 -17.38
CA VAL A 101 -6.43 8.82 -18.48
C VAL A 101 -6.54 7.87 -19.66
N GLN A 102 -6.98 8.41 -20.80
CA GLN A 102 -6.98 7.73 -22.07
C GLN A 102 -6.50 8.70 -23.15
N GLU A 103 -5.28 8.53 -23.62
CA GLU A 103 -4.68 9.44 -24.60
C GLU A 103 -5.37 9.35 -25.96
N THR A 104 -5.68 8.13 -26.40
CA THR A 104 -6.42 7.86 -27.64
C THR A 104 -7.38 6.67 -27.44
N PRO A 105 -8.43 6.52 -28.28
CA PRO A 105 -9.35 5.39 -28.20
C PRO A 105 -8.69 4.01 -28.31
N GLU A 106 -7.52 3.93 -28.95
CA GLU A 106 -6.75 2.70 -29.15
C GLU A 106 -5.89 2.33 -27.93
N VAL A 107 -5.61 3.29 -27.04
CA VAL A 107 -4.87 3.08 -25.81
C VAL A 107 -5.83 2.65 -24.70
N GLN A 108 -5.46 1.63 -23.95
CA GLN A 108 -6.25 1.16 -22.81
C GLN A 108 -6.29 2.25 -21.74
N PRO A 109 -7.47 2.52 -21.15
CA PRO A 109 -7.60 3.52 -20.10
C PRO A 109 -6.74 3.12 -18.88
N VAL A 110 -6.02 4.10 -18.34
CA VAL A 110 -5.28 3.97 -17.09
C VAL A 110 -6.12 4.61 -15.99
N ILE A 111 -6.32 3.87 -14.89
CA ILE A 111 -7.14 4.33 -13.76
C ILE A 111 -6.20 4.82 -12.67
N HIS A 112 -6.43 6.04 -12.19
CA HIS A 112 -5.64 6.70 -11.16
C HIS A 112 -6.51 6.96 -9.94
N PHE A 113 -6.11 6.48 -8.76
CA PHE A 113 -6.75 6.80 -7.49
C PHE A 113 -5.80 7.60 -6.61
N ILE A 114 -6.29 8.74 -6.10
CA ILE A 114 -5.61 9.57 -5.12
C ILE A 114 -6.02 9.09 -3.73
N LEU A 115 -5.03 8.85 -2.89
CA LEU A 115 -5.21 8.44 -1.50
C LEU A 115 -4.57 9.47 -0.56
N GLU A 116 -5.25 9.74 0.55
CA GLU A 116 -4.74 10.56 1.65
C GLU A 116 -4.30 9.66 2.82
N ARG A 117 -3.26 10.07 3.52
CA ARG A 117 -2.86 9.46 4.79
C ARG A 117 -4.01 9.62 5.79
N ARG A 118 -4.39 8.54 6.46
CA ARG A 118 -5.38 8.63 7.55
C ARG A 118 -4.78 9.43 8.71
N SER A 119 -5.49 10.46 9.15
CA SER A 119 -5.06 11.38 10.22
C SER A 119 -4.60 10.68 11.50
N ASP A 120 -5.23 9.54 11.81
CA ASP A 120 -5.01 8.79 13.05
C ASP A 120 -3.73 7.92 12.99
N ASP A 121 -3.19 7.67 11.79
CA ASP A 121 -2.00 6.84 11.58
C ASP A 121 -0.76 7.65 11.18
N MET A 122 -0.83 8.98 11.20
CA MET A 122 0.31 9.79 10.83
C MET A 122 1.38 9.72 11.93
N PRO A 123 2.60 9.19 11.67
CA PRO A 123 3.69 9.37 12.60
C PRO A 123 3.89 10.88 12.81
N ALA A 124 4.17 11.29 14.04
CA ALA A 124 4.45 12.69 14.34
C ALA A 124 5.45 13.23 13.30
N PRO A 125 5.22 14.43 12.73
CA PRO A 125 6.05 14.95 11.65
C PRO A 125 7.51 14.88 12.10
N ALA A 126 8.34 14.19 11.31
CA ALA A 126 9.77 14.18 11.55
C ALA A 126 10.23 15.64 11.64
N ALA A 127 10.86 16.00 12.75
CA ALA A 127 11.36 17.36 12.93
C ALA A 127 12.17 17.74 11.68
N PRO A 128 11.96 18.94 11.10
CA PRO A 128 12.64 19.32 9.88
C PRO A 128 14.14 19.13 10.08
N SER A 129 14.75 18.30 9.22
CA SER A 129 16.20 18.10 9.22
C SER A 129 16.85 19.48 9.13
N PRO A 130 17.83 19.82 10.00
CA PRO A 130 18.58 21.05 9.87
C PRO A 130 19.14 21.08 8.45
N ARG A 131 18.72 22.05 7.65
CA ARG A 131 19.20 22.22 6.28
C ARG A 131 20.73 22.17 6.32
N GLN A 132 21.32 21.18 5.66
CA GLN A 132 22.75 21.14 5.37
C GLN A 132 23.08 22.11 4.24
#